data_AF-A0A256XRR0-F1
#
_entry.id   AF-A0A256XRR0-F1
#
_cell.length_a   1.000
_cell.length_b   1.000
_cell.length_c   1.000
_cell.angle_alpha   90.00
_cell.angle_beta   90.00
_cell.angle_gamma   90.00
#
_symmetry.space_group_name_H-M   'P 1'
#
loop_
_entity.id
_entity.type
_entity.pdbx_description
1 polymer ?
#
loop_
_entity_poly.entity_id
_entity_poly.type
_entity_poly.pdbx_seq_one_letter_code
_entity_poly.pdbx_strand_id
1 'polypeptide(L)'
;MQYIRLKDALLDFLREQGLELEDVLDAMDEEKEGLIESLLKRVDLSYEEAYRLLSNYTSRQINLLIFAIHVFYVAVMGGVYKGKVIVPLREEVVNEKGKITREGLLKIIKSLGLKPRWTIGAYS
;
A
#
# COMPACT_ATOMS: atom_id res chain seq x y z
N MET A 1 12.65 0.91 21.68
CA MET A 1 12.29 1.14 20.26
C MET A 1 10.82 1.52 20.20
N GLN A 2 10.45 2.60 19.51
CA GLN A 2 9.04 2.97 19.33
C GLN A 2 8.53 2.49 17.96
N TYR A 3 7.26 2.10 17.91
CA TYR A 3 6.59 1.65 16.68
C TYR A 3 5.56 2.67 16.22
N ILE A 4 5.28 2.68 14.92
CA ILE A 4 4.22 3.47 14.30
C ILE A 4 3.42 2.60 13.32
N ARG A 5 2.10 2.79 13.29
CA ARG A 5 1.25 2.13 12.30
C ARG A 5 1.51 2.74 10.92
N LEU A 6 1.52 1.92 9.88
CA LEU A 6 1.72 2.37 8.51
C LEU A 6 0.77 3.51 8.12
N LYS A 7 -0.51 3.42 8.49
CA LYS A 7 -1.50 4.47 8.22
C LYS A 7 -1.13 5.82 8.86
N ASP A 8 -0.68 5.80 10.12
CA ASP A 8 -0.32 7.03 10.83
C ASP A 8 0.96 7.65 10.25
N ALA A 9 1.94 6.81 9.90
CA ALA A 9 3.17 7.25 9.24
C ALA A 9 2.87 7.89 7.87
N LEU A 10 1.96 7.31 7.09
CA LEU A 10 1.54 7.83 5.80
C LEU A 10 0.88 9.22 5.91
N LEU A 11 -0.07 9.37 6.83
CA LEU A 11 -0.78 10.64 7.02
C LEU A 11 0.17 11.73 7.53
N ASP A 12 1.07 11.40 8.44
CA ASP A 12 2.10 12.34 8.92
C ASP A 12 3.05 12.74 7.78
N PHE A 13 3.51 11.77 6.98
CA PHE A 13 4.38 12.02 5.82
C PHE A 13 3.73 12.99 4.83
N LEU A 14 2.47 12.78 4.47
CA LEU A 14 1.74 13.65 3.55
C LEU A 14 1.60 15.08 4.11
N ARG A 15 1.23 15.19 5.39
CA ARG A 15 1.09 16.47 6.08
C ARG A 15 2.41 17.26 6.11
N GLU A 16 3.55 16.60 6.26
CA GLU A 16 4.86 17.27 6.20
C GLU A 16 5.19 17.87 4.84
N GLN A 17 4.66 17.27 3.76
CA GLN A 17 4.81 17.80 2.41
C GLN A 17 3.73 18.84 2.06
N GLY A 18 2.83 19.17 3.00
CA GLY A 18 1.70 20.07 2.75
C GLY A 18 0.67 19.47 1.79
N LEU A 19 0.57 18.14 1.72
CA LEU A 19 -0.33 17.42 0.83
C LEU A 19 -1.45 16.74 1.61
N GLU A 20 -2.65 16.72 1.02
CA GLU A 20 -3.70 15.82 1.46
C GLU A 20 -3.63 14.48 0.71
N LEU A 21 -4.13 13.41 1.35
CA LEU A 21 -4.15 12.10 0.70
C LEU A 21 -4.98 12.12 -0.59
N GLU A 22 -6.10 12.83 -0.59
CA GLU A 22 -6.98 12.85 -1.74
C GLU A 22 -6.36 13.58 -2.94
N ASP A 23 -5.61 14.67 -2.72
CA ASP A 23 -4.86 15.35 -3.79
C ASP A 23 -3.87 14.40 -4.48
N VAL A 24 -3.17 13.57 -3.69
CA VAL A 24 -2.23 12.58 -4.23
C VAL A 24 -2.97 11.51 -5.02
N LEU A 25 -4.08 10.98 -4.49
CA LEU A 25 -4.84 9.94 -5.16
C LEU A 25 -5.53 10.43 -6.43
N ASP A 26 -5.99 11.69 -6.46
CA ASP A 26 -6.61 12.33 -7.62
C ASP A 26 -5.61 12.55 -8.76
N ALA A 27 -4.32 12.71 -8.44
CA ALA A 27 -3.25 12.85 -9.42
C ALA A 27 -2.75 11.49 -9.96
N MET A 28 -3.17 10.37 -9.38
CA MET A 28 -2.74 9.03 -9.80
C MET A 28 -3.63 8.46 -10.89
N ASP A 29 -3.02 7.65 -11.76
CA ASP A 29 -3.71 6.92 -12.81
C ASP A 29 -4.73 5.93 -12.22
N GLU A 30 -5.95 5.92 -12.76
CA GLU A 30 -7.01 4.99 -12.39
C GLU A 30 -7.28 3.90 -13.45
N GLU A 31 -6.55 3.94 -14.58
CA GLU A 31 -6.64 2.93 -15.63
C GLU A 31 -6.16 1.56 -15.11
N LYS A 32 -6.95 0.54 -15.42
CA LYS A 32 -6.79 -0.80 -14.85
C LYS A 32 -5.44 -1.41 -15.22
N GLU A 33 -5.03 -1.25 -16.47
CA GLU A 33 -3.77 -1.75 -17.01
C GLU A 33 -2.57 -1.08 -16.29
N GLY A 34 -2.60 0.26 -16.14
CA GLY A 34 -1.57 1.02 -15.43
C GLY A 34 -1.41 0.62 -13.95
N LEU A 35 -2.52 0.35 -13.27
CA LEU A 35 -2.55 -0.16 -11.91
C LEU A 35 -1.94 -1.57 -11.79
N ILE A 36 -2.27 -2.47 -12.70
CA ILE A 36 -1.72 -3.84 -12.72
C ILE A 36 -0.21 -3.78 -12.94
N GLU A 37 0.27 -3.03 -13.93
CA GLU A 37 1.70 -2.87 -14.16
C GLU A 37 2.43 -2.30 -12.93
N SER A 38 1.83 -1.30 -12.29
CA SER A 38 2.40 -0.67 -11.10
C SER A 38 2.48 -1.61 -9.90
N LEU A 39 1.51 -2.51 -9.73
CA LEU A 39 1.55 -3.58 -8.73
C LEU A 39 2.63 -4.61 -9.05
N LEU A 40 2.68 -5.14 -10.27
CA LEU A 40 3.64 -6.20 -10.65
C LEU A 40 5.10 -5.74 -10.56
N LYS A 41 5.36 -4.43 -10.72
CA LYS A 41 6.67 -3.81 -10.49
C LYS A 41 7.12 -3.90 -9.02
N ARG A 42 6.20 -3.92 -8.05
CA ARG A 42 6.49 -3.79 -6.61
C ARG A 42 6.15 -5.04 -5.80
N VAL A 43 5.21 -5.84 -6.26
CA VAL A 43 4.64 -6.99 -5.54
C VAL A 43 4.90 -8.26 -6.35
N ASP A 44 5.24 -9.33 -5.65
CA ASP A 44 5.48 -10.66 -6.22
C ASP A 44 4.14 -11.39 -6.45
N LEU A 45 3.43 -10.97 -7.50
CA LEU A 45 2.14 -11.52 -7.92
C LEU A 45 2.21 -11.99 -9.37
N SER A 46 1.35 -12.95 -9.72
CA SER A 46 0.99 -13.18 -11.12
C SER A 46 0.04 -12.10 -11.63
N TYR A 47 -0.07 -11.97 -12.95
CA TYR A 47 -1.05 -11.07 -13.57
C TYR A 47 -2.49 -11.37 -13.12
N GLU A 48 -2.85 -12.65 -13.01
CA GLU A 48 -4.17 -13.08 -12.56
C GLU A 48 -4.45 -12.64 -11.10
N GLU A 49 -3.45 -12.74 -10.22
CA GLU A 49 -3.58 -12.30 -8.83
C GLU A 49 -3.74 -10.78 -8.72
N ALA A 50 -2.97 -10.01 -9.51
CA ALA A 50 -3.15 -8.55 -9.59
C ALA A 50 -4.55 -8.20 -10.10
N TYR A 51 -5.03 -8.88 -11.15
CA TYR A 51 -6.38 -8.66 -11.69
C TYR A 51 -7.48 -8.97 -10.66
N ARG A 52 -7.33 -10.07 -9.91
CA ARG A 52 -8.24 -10.42 -8.80
C ARG A 52 -8.22 -9.36 -7.70
N LEU A 53 -7.06 -8.75 -7.40
CA LEU A 53 -6.95 -7.66 -6.44
C LEU A 53 -7.75 -6.43 -6.90
N LEU A 54 -7.58 -6.00 -8.16
CA LEU A 54 -8.32 -4.87 -8.73
C LEU A 54 -9.84 -5.12 -8.80
N SER A 55 -10.25 -6.38 -8.92
CA SER A 55 -11.68 -6.73 -8.89
C SER A 55 -12.28 -6.62 -7.48
N ASN A 56 -11.44 -6.73 -6.43
CA ASN A 56 -11.86 -6.72 -5.03
C ASN A 56 -11.71 -5.35 -4.35
N TYR A 57 -10.93 -4.42 -4.89
CA TYR A 57 -10.68 -3.10 -4.30
C TYR A 57 -10.94 -1.98 -5.32
N THR A 58 -11.17 -0.75 -4.88
CA THR A 58 -11.33 0.39 -5.81
C THR A 58 -9.98 0.83 -6.37
N SER A 59 -9.96 1.48 -7.53
CA SER A 59 -8.72 2.06 -8.10
C SER A 59 -8.01 2.96 -7.09
N ARG A 60 -8.76 3.82 -6.36
CA ARG A 60 -8.24 4.62 -5.25
C ARG A 60 -7.57 3.80 -4.15
N GLN A 61 -8.19 2.70 -3.71
CA GLN A 61 -7.59 1.82 -2.69
C GLN A 61 -6.31 1.15 -3.20
N ILE A 62 -6.28 0.75 -4.48
CA ILE A 62 -5.08 0.20 -5.11
C ILE A 62 -3.98 1.26 -5.24
N ASN A 63 -4.33 2.49 -5.61
CA ASN A 63 -3.39 3.62 -5.66
C ASN A 63 -2.78 3.93 -4.29
N LEU A 64 -3.62 4.02 -3.25
CA LEU A 64 -3.17 4.17 -1.87
C LEU A 64 -2.21 3.04 -1.45
N LEU A 65 -2.54 1.80 -1.82
CA LEU A 65 -1.69 0.65 -1.56
C LEU A 65 -0.33 0.76 -2.27
N ILE A 66 -0.33 1.07 -3.58
CA ILE A 66 0.89 1.24 -4.39
C ILE A 66 1.76 2.36 -3.81
N PHE A 67 1.15 3.49 -3.46
CA PHE A 67 1.83 4.66 -2.91
C PHE A 67 2.49 4.33 -1.58
N ALA A 68 1.76 3.75 -0.63
CA ALA A 68 2.29 3.37 0.67
C ALA A 68 3.43 2.33 0.55
N ILE A 69 3.28 1.33 -0.34
CA ILE A 69 4.34 0.36 -0.63
C ILE A 69 5.59 1.08 -1.13
N HIS A 70 5.42 2.01 -2.08
CA HIS A 70 6.53 2.71 -2.68
C HIS A 70 7.30 3.54 -1.63
N VAL A 71 6.59 4.36 -0.86
CA VAL A 71 7.21 5.28 0.12
C VAL A 71 7.95 4.53 1.23
N PHE A 72 7.32 3.50 1.81
CA PHE A 72 7.82 2.90 3.06
C PHE A 72 8.60 1.59 2.88
N TYR A 73 8.35 0.86 1.79
CA TYR A 73 8.92 -0.48 1.59
C TYR A 73 9.69 -0.65 0.28
N VAL A 74 9.74 0.35 -0.60
CA VAL A 74 10.59 0.27 -1.80
C VAL A 74 11.61 1.40 -1.81
N ALA A 75 11.18 2.62 -1.49
CA ALA A 75 12.04 3.79 -1.40
C ALA A 75 12.87 3.83 -0.09
N VAL A 76 13.65 4.90 0.04
CA VAL A 76 14.77 5.10 0.98
C VAL A 76 14.44 4.87 2.46
N MET A 77 13.16 4.92 2.89
CA MET A 77 12.79 4.84 4.31
C MET A 77 12.99 3.46 4.94
N GLY A 78 13.06 2.38 4.14
CA GLY A 78 13.49 1.07 4.64
C GLY A 78 12.68 0.48 5.81
N GLY A 79 11.42 0.87 5.98
CA GLY A 79 10.58 0.45 7.11
C GLY A 79 10.74 1.28 8.39
N VAL A 80 11.44 2.43 8.34
CA VAL A 80 11.61 3.36 9.47
C VAL A 80 11.12 4.75 9.09
N TYR A 81 10.36 5.40 9.96
CA TYR A 81 9.88 6.76 9.79
C TYR A 81 10.10 7.56 11.08
N LYS A 82 10.86 8.66 11.01
CA LYS A 82 11.23 9.53 12.15
C LYS A 82 11.79 8.76 13.36
N GLY A 83 12.68 7.81 13.11
CA GLY A 83 13.27 6.96 14.16
C GLY A 83 12.30 5.95 14.79
N LYS A 84 11.08 5.81 14.26
CA LYS A 84 10.11 4.79 14.65
C LYS A 84 10.04 3.69 13.60
N VAL A 85 9.89 2.45 14.06
CA VAL A 85 9.76 1.29 13.16
C VAL A 85 8.30 1.18 12.69
N ILE A 86 8.10 1.08 11.39
CA ILE A 86 6.78 0.95 10.77
C ILE A 86 6.28 -0.49 10.94
N VAL A 87 5.01 -0.66 11.29
CA VAL A 87 4.34 -1.97 11.34
C VAL A 87 3.31 -2.08 10.21
N PRO A 88 3.36 -3.14 9.36
CA PRO A 88 4.23 -4.33 9.46
C PRO A 88 5.69 -4.04 9.12
N LEU A 89 6.60 -4.86 9.66
CA LEU A 89 8.05 -4.68 9.49
C LEU A 89 8.47 -4.96 8.05
N ARG A 90 9.59 -4.37 7.62
CA ARG A 90 10.09 -4.57 6.25
C ARG A 90 10.40 -6.04 5.98
N GLU A 91 11.08 -6.69 6.90
CA GLU A 91 11.46 -8.10 6.86
C GLU A 91 10.26 -9.05 6.85
N GLU A 92 9.08 -8.60 7.30
CA GLU A 92 7.86 -9.40 7.29
C GLU A 92 7.10 -9.29 5.96
N VAL A 93 7.41 -8.29 5.13
CA VAL A 93 6.63 -7.98 3.93
C VAL A 93 7.43 -8.01 2.65
N VAL A 94 8.74 -7.79 2.68
CA VAL A 94 9.62 -7.73 1.52
C VAL A 94 10.43 -9.03 1.41
N ASN A 95 10.43 -9.66 0.23
CA ASN A 95 11.29 -10.81 -0.04
C ASN A 95 12.74 -10.40 -0.36
N GLU A 96 13.62 -11.39 -0.49
CA GLU A 96 15.04 -11.20 -0.84
C GLU A 96 15.25 -10.48 -2.18
N LYS A 97 14.25 -10.49 -3.08
CA LYS A 97 14.27 -9.79 -4.38
C LYS A 97 13.83 -8.33 -4.28
N GLY A 98 13.54 -7.83 -3.07
CA GLY A 98 13.07 -6.46 -2.85
C GLY A 98 11.60 -6.23 -3.24
N LYS A 99 10.82 -7.29 -3.47
CA LYS A 99 9.39 -7.20 -3.78
C LYS A 99 8.53 -7.54 -2.58
N ILE A 100 7.35 -6.94 -2.51
CA ILE A 100 6.34 -7.29 -1.50
C ILE A 100 5.83 -8.71 -1.75
N THR A 101 5.84 -9.57 -0.73
CA THR A 101 5.26 -10.92 -0.82
C THR A 101 3.74 -10.88 -0.78
N ARG A 102 3.06 -11.97 -1.17
CA ARG A 102 1.61 -12.11 -1.03
C ARG A 102 1.14 -11.92 0.41
N GLU A 103 1.83 -12.53 1.37
CA GLU A 103 1.51 -12.38 2.79
C GLU A 103 1.78 -10.94 3.27
N GLY A 104 2.90 -10.35 2.84
CA GLY A 104 3.25 -8.97 3.12
C GLY A 104 2.19 -7.99 2.63
N LEU A 105 1.67 -8.22 1.41
CA LEU A 105 0.60 -7.42 0.83
C LEU A 105 -0.66 -7.42 1.71
N LEU A 106 -1.07 -8.59 2.21
CA LEU A 106 -2.22 -8.71 3.11
C LEU A 106 -2.01 -7.96 4.43
N LYS A 107 -0.80 -8.02 5.01
CA LYS A 107 -0.44 -7.27 6.22
C LYS A 107 -0.53 -5.75 5.97
N ILE A 108 -0.04 -5.29 4.82
CA ILE A 108 -0.08 -3.88 4.42
C ILE A 108 -1.53 -3.40 4.22
N ILE A 109 -2.34 -4.14 3.46
CA ILE A 109 -3.78 -3.87 3.25
C ILE A 109 -4.49 -3.69 4.59
N LYS A 110 -4.26 -4.62 5.53
CA LYS A 110 -4.84 -4.57 6.88
C LYS A 110 -4.35 -3.36 7.67
N SER A 111 -3.05 -3.05 7.62
CA SER A 111 -2.45 -1.93 8.35
C SER A 111 -2.93 -0.56 7.84
N LEU A 112 -3.21 -0.45 6.53
CA LEU A 112 -3.86 0.72 5.92
C LEU A 112 -5.37 0.80 6.22
N GLY A 113 -5.97 -0.29 6.71
CA GLY A 113 -7.40 -0.38 6.98
C GLY A 113 -8.25 -0.47 5.71
N LEU A 114 -7.67 -0.96 4.60
CA LEU A 114 -8.40 -1.15 3.36
C LEU A 114 -9.38 -2.32 3.49
N LYS A 115 -10.54 -2.17 2.87
CA LYS A 115 -11.63 -3.13 2.92
C LYS A 115 -12.03 -3.55 1.51
N PRO A 116 -12.20 -4.85 1.24
CA PRO A 116 -12.71 -5.32 -0.04
C PRO A 116 -14.12 -4.79 -0.32
N ARG A 117 -14.46 -4.58 -1.60
CA ARG A 117 -15.77 -4.10 -2.06
C ARG A 117 -16.95 -4.90 -1.49
N TRP A 118 -16.82 -6.22 -1.38
CA TRP A 118 -17.88 -7.09 -0.87
C TRP A 118 -18.14 -6.94 0.64
N THR A 119 -17.22 -6.35 1.41
CA THR A 119 -17.46 -6.06 2.84
C THR A 119 -18.28 -4.80 3.08
N ILE A 120 -18.49 -3.96 2.05
CA ILE A 120 -19.23 -2.69 2.16
C ILE A 120 -20.75 -2.94 2.08
N GLY A 121 -21.21 -4.03 1.45
CA GLY A 121 -22.63 -4.38 1.31
C GLY A 121 -23.21 -5.32 2.38
N ALA A 122 -22.41 -5.77 3.35
CA ALA A 122 -22.87 -6.74 4.37
C ALA A 122 -23.65 -6.11 5.55
N TYR A 123 -23.88 -4.80 5.52
CA TYR A 123 -24.60 -4.03 6.55
C TYR A 123 -25.60 -3.03 5.97
N SER A 124 -26.19 -3.36 4.82
CA SER A 124 -27.26 -2.58 4.18
C SER A 124 -28.52 -3.42 4.04
#